data_AF-A0A8I1AEN0-F1
#
_entry.id   AF-A0A8I1AEN0-F1
#
_cell.length_a   1.000
_cell.length_b   1.000
_cell.length_c   1.000
_cell.angle_alpha   90.00
_cell.angle_beta   90.00
_cell.angle_gamma   90.00
#
_symmetry.space_group_name_H-M   'P 1'
#
loop_
_entity.id
_entity.type
_entity.pdbx_description
1 polymer ?
#
loop_
_entity_poly.entity_id
_entity_poly.type
_entity_poly.pdbx_seq_one_letter_code
_entity_poly.pdbx_strand_id
1 'polypeptide(L)'
;MAELTKELKEFWKDQLVLFHHEQLPPSGLSEATLTFLSSVGLPLDSEKVKGSPFYLHFYDQLKMKQDHEGEGYLMIGENEGNEIGIHCKTDCLYYLDSWFAKGKRWMNANIATFLMFLKIYLSHQPQLIDSMETGDEERIRGIVGEIKQQFHQFDPKALEEEETYWSVILEQVEDGLIC
;
A
#
# COMPACT_ATOMS: atom_id res chain seq x y z
N MET A 1 -5.99 13.64 -9.42
CA MET A 1 -4.51 13.51 -9.32
C MET A 1 -3.87 14.66 -8.55
N ALA A 2 -3.96 15.92 -9.01
CA ALA A 2 -3.29 17.04 -8.32
C ALA A 2 -3.69 17.22 -6.84
N GLU A 3 -4.98 17.08 -6.52
CA GLU A 3 -5.51 17.17 -5.16
C GLU A 3 -5.03 16.02 -4.26
N LEU A 4 -5.10 14.79 -4.76
CA LEU A 4 -4.58 13.59 -4.08
C LEU A 4 -3.07 13.70 -3.81
N THR A 5 -2.30 14.18 -4.79
CA THR A 5 -0.86 14.41 -4.61
C THR A 5 -0.57 15.47 -3.55
N LYS A 6 -1.35 16.57 -3.51
CA LYS A 6 -1.21 17.60 -2.49
C LYS A 6 -1.47 17.02 -1.10
N GLU A 7 -2.54 16.27 -0.94
CA GLU A 7 -2.93 15.64 0.32
C GLU A 7 -1.88 14.63 0.81
N LEU A 8 -1.33 13.81 -0.08
CA LEU A 8 -0.23 12.90 0.27
C LEU A 8 1.02 13.66 0.72
N LYS A 9 1.41 14.72 0.01
CA LYS A 9 2.56 15.55 0.38
C LYS A 9 2.35 16.24 1.74
N GLU A 10 1.13 16.69 2.04
CA GLU A 10 0.82 17.30 3.34
C GLU A 10 0.87 16.28 4.49
N PHE A 11 0.41 15.05 4.26
CA PHE A 11 0.42 13.99 5.28
C PHE A 11 1.81 13.42 5.54
N TRP A 12 2.56 13.12 4.48
CA TRP A 12 3.87 12.47 4.57
C TRP A 12 5.03 13.48 4.74
N LYS A 13 4.83 14.74 4.34
CA LYS A 13 5.81 15.83 4.46
C LYS A 13 7.18 15.46 3.88
N ASP A 14 8.23 15.52 4.69
CA ASP A 14 9.63 15.25 4.38
C ASP A 14 10.00 13.76 4.40
N GLN A 15 9.03 12.86 4.68
CA GLN A 15 9.27 11.42 4.74
C GLN A 15 9.23 10.74 3.37
N LEU A 16 8.84 11.45 2.31
CA LEU A 16 8.79 10.92 0.95
C LEU A 16 10.14 11.06 0.26
N VAL A 17 10.64 9.94 -0.25
CA VAL A 17 11.87 9.88 -1.04
C VAL A 17 11.53 9.73 -2.52
N LEU A 18 12.07 10.64 -3.32
CA LEU A 18 11.85 10.71 -4.76
C LEU A 18 12.78 9.74 -5.49
N PHE A 19 12.27 9.13 -6.56
CA PHE A 19 13.07 8.28 -7.46
C PHE A 19 13.23 8.99 -8.79
N HIS A 20 14.44 9.45 -9.08
CA HIS A 20 14.73 10.09 -10.36
C HIS A 20 14.61 9.07 -11.49
N HIS A 21 14.17 9.51 -12.67
CA HIS A 21 14.00 8.64 -13.84
C HIS A 21 15.24 7.82 -14.17
N GLU A 22 16.44 8.37 -13.94
CA GLU A 22 17.73 7.71 -14.19
C GLU A 22 17.99 6.52 -13.24
N GLN A 23 17.33 6.51 -12.07
CA GLN A 23 17.44 5.45 -11.06
C GLN A 23 16.37 4.37 -11.26
N LEU A 24 15.36 4.63 -12.08
CA LEU A 24 14.29 3.68 -12.36
C LEU A 24 14.73 2.69 -13.44
N PRO A 25 14.62 1.38 -13.21
CA PRO A 25 14.94 0.41 -14.25
C PRO A 25 13.95 0.53 -15.41
N PRO A 26 14.35 0.15 -16.64
CA PRO A 26 13.44 0.04 -17.77
C PRO A 26 12.30 -0.93 -17.43
N SER A 27 11.12 -0.38 -17.16
CA SER A 27 10.05 -1.09 -16.47
C SER A 27 8.75 -1.19 -17.24
N GLY A 28 8.59 -0.52 -18.39
CA GLY A 28 7.35 -0.52 -19.17
C GLY A 28 6.16 0.19 -18.49
N LEU A 29 6.34 0.72 -17.28
CA LEU A 29 5.33 1.45 -16.52
C LEU A 29 4.86 2.71 -17.26
N SER A 30 3.64 3.15 -16.96
CA SER A 30 3.11 4.36 -17.55
C SER A 30 3.85 5.63 -17.06
N GLU A 31 3.79 6.69 -17.87
CA GLU A 31 4.31 8.00 -17.52
C GLU A 31 3.69 8.55 -16.22
N ALA A 32 2.43 8.23 -15.92
CA ALA A 32 1.76 8.67 -14.70
C ALA A 32 2.42 8.07 -13.44
N THR A 33 2.75 6.77 -13.47
CA THR A 33 3.42 6.10 -12.36
C THR A 33 4.87 6.58 -12.21
N LEU A 34 5.60 6.72 -13.31
CA LEU A 34 6.96 7.25 -13.28
C LEU A 34 7.02 8.70 -12.76
N THR A 35 6.05 9.53 -13.18
CA THR A 35 5.89 10.90 -12.68
C THR A 35 5.56 10.90 -11.19
N PHE A 36 4.72 9.98 -10.73
CA PHE A 36 4.41 9.86 -9.31
C PHE A 36 5.65 9.54 -8.48
N LEU A 37 6.44 8.54 -8.88
CA LEU A 37 7.66 8.15 -8.18
C LEU A 37 8.72 9.27 -8.16
N SER A 38 8.82 10.06 -9.23
CA SER A 38 9.80 11.15 -9.34
C SER A 38 9.37 12.47 -8.72
N SER A 39 8.07 12.73 -8.57
CA SER A 39 7.55 14.00 -8.06
C SER A 39 6.87 13.92 -6.69
N VAL A 40 6.46 12.72 -6.27
CA VAL A 40 5.83 12.45 -4.98
C VAL A 40 6.72 11.53 -4.15
N GLY A 41 7.12 10.38 -4.70
CA GLY A 41 8.02 9.44 -4.02
C GLY A 41 7.32 8.42 -3.11
N LEU A 42 8.11 7.68 -2.34
CA LEU A 42 7.67 6.64 -1.40
C LEU A 42 8.14 6.95 0.04
N PRO A 43 7.41 6.52 1.08
CA PRO A 43 7.74 6.84 2.48
C PRO A 43 8.82 5.90 3.08
N LEU A 44 10.02 5.85 2.50
CA LEU A 44 11.10 4.89 2.86
C LEU A 44 11.46 4.90 4.35
N ASP A 45 11.66 6.10 4.90
CA ASP A 45 12.12 6.29 6.28
C ASP A 45 11.00 6.73 7.23
N SER A 46 9.75 6.45 6.88
CA SER A 46 8.62 6.90 7.68
C SER A 46 8.46 6.06 8.95
N GLU A 47 8.72 6.67 10.11
CA GLU A 47 8.40 6.09 11.42
C GLU A 47 6.91 5.74 11.55
N LYS A 48 6.02 6.42 10.80
CA LYS A 48 4.59 6.10 10.75
C LYS A 48 4.34 4.72 10.14
N VAL A 49 5.18 4.29 9.20
CA VAL A 49 5.06 2.97 8.54
C VAL A 49 5.80 1.91 9.34
N LYS A 50 6.99 2.22 9.88
CA LYS A 50 7.77 1.28 10.71
C LYS A 50 7.05 0.84 11.99
N GLY A 51 6.23 1.73 12.57
CA GLY A 51 5.37 1.42 13.72
C GLY A 51 4.01 0.82 13.36
N SER A 52 3.74 0.58 12.08
CA SER A 52 2.46 -0.02 11.64
C SER A 52 2.51 -1.55 11.71
N PRO A 53 1.38 -2.23 11.95
CA PRO A 53 1.33 -3.70 12.02
C PRO A 53 1.64 -4.36 10.68
N PHE A 54 1.64 -3.58 9.60
CA PHE A 54 1.91 -4.07 8.26
C PHE A 54 3.39 -4.29 8.01
N TYR A 55 4.29 -3.87 8.90
CA TYR A 55 5.75 -4.01 8.75
C TYR A 55 6.23 -3.74 7.32
N LEU A 56 5.65 -2.71 6.69
CA LEU A 56 5.93 -2.38 5.30
C LEU A 56 7.32 -1.75 5.23
N HIS A 57 8.22 -2.42 4.51
CA HIS A 57 9.56 -1.94 4.26
C HIS A 57 9.68 -1.59 2.78
N PHE A 58 9.80 -0.29 2.48
CA PHE A 58 10.00 0.17 1.11
C PHE A 58 11.50 0.12 0.74
N TYR A 59 11.80 -0.22 -0.52
CA TYR A 59 13.18 -0.34 -1.00
C TYR A 59 13.74 1.01 -1.46
N ASP A 60 14.96 1.32 -1.04
CA ASP A 60 15.72 2.49 -1.50
C ASP A 60 16.21 2.34 -2.95
N GLN A 61 16.31 1.10 -3.42
CA GLN A 61 16.63 0.74 -4.79
C GLN A 61 15.56 -0.16 -5.38
N LEU A 62 14.84 0.37 -6.37
CA LEU A 62 13.77 -0.37 -7.04
C LEU A 62 14.37 -1.36 -8.04
N LYS A 63 13.89 -2.60 -8.01
CA LYS A 63 14.39 -3.69 -8.86
C LYS A 63 13.26 -4.28 -9.70
N MET A 64 13.60 -4.80 -10.87
CA MET A 64 12.65 -5.54 -11.70
C MET A 64 12.64 -7.01 -11.30
N LYS A 65 11.45 -7.60 -11.25
CA LYS A 65 11.27 -9.05 -11.11
C LYS A 65 10.22 -9.53 -12.11
N GLN A 66 10.33 -10.79 -12.51
CA GLN A 66 9.31 -11.45 -13.32
C GLN A 66 8.67 -12.57 -12.50
N ASP A 67 7.37 -12.78 -12.69
CA ASP A 67 6.71 -13.99 -12.19
C ASP A 67 6.93 -15.18 -13.15
N HIS A 68 6.37 -16.34 -12.79
CA HIS A 68 6.48 -17.58 -13.56
C HIS A 68 5.74 -17.53 -14.91
N GLU A 69 4.82 -16.57 -15.10
CA GLU A 69 4.12 -16.32 -16.36
C GLU A 69 4.89 -15.33 -17.26
N GLY A 70 6.01 -14.79 -16.77
CA GLY A 70 6.84 -13.82 -17.46
C GLY A 70 6.35 -12.37 -17.34
N GLU A 71 5.36 -12.12 -16.49
CA GLU A 71 4.87 -10.76 -16.24
C GLU A 71 5.86 -9.99 -15.36
N GLY A 72 6.12 -8.74 -15.74
CA GLY A 72 7.11 -7.88 -15.09
C GLY A 72 6.50 -7.05 -13.96
N TYR A 73 7.27 -6.86 -12.90
CA TYR A 73 6.93 -6.00 -11.77
C TYR A 73 8.11 -5.13 -11.37
N LEU A 74 7.84 -3.87 -11.08
CA LEU A 74 8.75 -2.99 -10.37
C LEU A 74 8.56 -3.18 -8.87
N MET A 75 9.56 -3.71 -8.19
CA MET A 75 9.51 -3.99 -6.77
C MET A 75 9.75 -2.73 -5.95
N ILE A 76 8.80 -2.41 -5.07
CA ILE A 76 8.81 -1.16 -4.27
C ILE A 76 8.99 -1.39 -2.78
N GLY A 77 8.79 -2.60 -2.30
CA GLY A 77 8.96 -2.93 -0.89
C GLY A 77 8.57 -4.35 -0.58
N GLU A 78 8.41 -4.64 0.70
CA GLU A 78 8.01 -5.92 1.24
C GLU A 78 7.24 -5.77 2.55
N ASN A 79 6.56 -6.85 2.94
CA ASN A 79 6.00 -7.07 4.27
C ASN A 79 6.31 -8.53 4.63
N GLU A 80 7.10 -8.69 5.70
CA GLU A 80 7.51 -10.00 6.25
C GLU A 80 8.10 -10.97 5.20
N GLY A 81 8.95 -10.44 4.31
CA GLY A 81 9.60 -11.22 3.25
C GLY A 81 8.75 -11.46 2.00
N ASN A 82 7.46 -11.10 2.03
CA ASN A 82 6.62 -11.07 0.83
C ASN A 82 6.73 -9.70 0.17
N GLU A 83 6.80 -9.71 -1.14
CA GLU A 83 7.23 -8.59 -1.97
C GLU A 83 6.02 -7.76 -2.44
N ILE A 84 6.16 -6.45 -2.58
CA ILE A 84 5.12 -5.55 -3.11
C ILE A 84 5.62 -4.97 -4.43
N GLY A 85 4.89 -5.24 -5.50
CA GLY A 85 5.29 -4.90 -6.86
C GLY A 85 4.22 -4.14 -7.62
N ILE A 86 4.66 -3.20 -8.47
CA ILE A 86 3.81 -2.53 -9.46
C ILE A 86 3.90 -3.31 -10.77
N HIS A 87 2.78 -3.81 -11.27
CA HIS A 87 2.72 -4.55 -12.52
C HIS A 87 3.01 -3.65 -13.72
N CYS A 88 4.02 -4.01 -14.49
CA CYS A 88 4.63 -3.16 -15.52
C CYS A 88 3.71 -2.76 -16.66
N LYS A 89 2.66 -3.54 -16.96
CA LYS A 89 1.73 -3.22 -18.07
C LYS A 89 0.48 -2.48 -17.62
N THR A 90 0.11 -2.59 -16.35
CA THR A 90 -1.20 -2.11 -15.86
C THR A 90 -1.10 -1.11 -14.72
N ASP A 91 0.10 -0.88 -14.18
CA ASP A 91 0.39 -0.05 -13.01
C ASP A 91 -0.29 -0.50 -11.69
N CYS A 92 -1.03 -1.61 -11.71
CA CYS A 92 -1.66 -2.18 -10.51
C CYS A 92 -0.61 -2.66 -9.51
N LEU A 93 -0.88 -2.47 -8.22
CA LEU A 93 -0.07 -3.01 -7.14
C LEU A 93 -0.54 -4.40 -6.75
N TYR A 94 0.43 -5.25 -6.46
CA TYR A 94 0.22 -6.60 -5.98
C TYR A 94 1.13 -6.90 -4.79
N TYR A 95 0.57 -7.65 -3.85
CA TYR A 95 1.32 -8.37 -2.83
C TYR A 95 1.68 -9.74 -3.39
N LEU A 96 2.97 -10.02 -3.43
CA LEU A 96 3.59 -11.13 -4.13
C LEU A 96 4.26 -12.04 -3.11
N ASP A 97 3.86 -13.31 -3.08
CA ASP A 97 4.62 -14.32 -2.35
C ASP A 97 6.08 -14.30 -2.83
N SER A 98 7.04 -14.44 -1.92
CA SER A 98 8.49 -14.27 -2.21
C SER A 98 8.98 -15.18 -3.34
N TRP A 99 8.30 -16.31 -3.55
CA TRP A 99 8.56 -17.31 -4.58
C TRP A 99 7.57 -17.31 -5.74
N PHE A 100 6.56 -16.43 -5.73
CA PHE A 100 5.37 -16.49 -6.60
C PHE A 100 4.68 -17.87 -6.60
N ALA A 101 4.89 -18.68 -5.56
CA ALA A 101 4.45 -20.07 -5.52
C ALA A 101 3.02 -20.17 -4.99
N LYS A 102 2.63 -19.28 -4.08
CA LYS A 102 1.29 -19.19 -3.50
C LYS A 102 0.37 -18.18 -4.18
N GLY A 103 0.84 -17.54 -5.26
CA GLY A 103 0.07 -16.57 -6.04
C GLY A 103 0.35 -15.11 -5.69
N LYS A 104 -0.53 -14.24 -6.18
CA LYS A 104 -0.48 -12.78 -5.99
C LYS A 104 -1.83 -12.28 -5.50
N ARG A 105 -1.83 -11.31 -4.58
CA ARG A 105 -3.04 -10.61 -4.14
C ARG A 105 -3.06 -9.20 -4.71
N TRP A 106 -4.17 -8.83 -5.31
CA TRP A 106 -4.37 -7.46 -5.79
C TRP A 106 -4.46 -6.50 -4.60
N MET A 107 -3.78 -5.35 -4.68
CA MET A 107 -3.77 -4.34 -3.62
C MET A 107 -4.50 -3.07 -4.05
N ASN A 108 -4.05 -2.43 -5.13
CA ASN A 108 -4.56 -1.15 -5.59
C ASN A 108 -4.37 -0.97 -7.09
N ALA A 109 -5.17 -0.11 -7.69
CA ALA A 109 -5.11 0.22 -9.10
C ALA A 109 -3.82 0.95 -9.49
N ASN A 110 -3.21 1.69 -8.56
CA ASN A 110 -1.93 2.37 -8.77
C ASN A 110 -1.27 2.79 -7.44
N ILE A 111 -0.03 3.26 -7.55
CA ILE A 111 0.78 3.63 -6.38
C ILE A 111 0.18 4.81 -5.60
N ALA A 112 -0.55 5.71 -6.27
CA ALA A 112 -1.15 6.86 -5.62
C ALA A 112 -2.33 6.46 -4.73
N THR A 113 -3.18 5.55 -5.20
CA THR A 113 -4.30 5.02 -4.38
C THR A 113 -3.78 4.19 -3.22
N PHE A 114 -2.72 3.42 -3.41
CA PHE A 114 -2.06 2.70 -2.32
C PHE A 114 -1.53 3.60 -1.21
N LEU A 115 -0.79 4.68 -1.54
CA LEU A 115 -0.33 5.62 -0.51
C LEU A 115 -1.49 6.36 0.17
N MET A 116 -2.61 6.56 -0.53
CA MET A 116 -3.82 7.13 0.07
C MET A 116 -4.47 6.17 1.07
N PHE A 117 -4.53 4.88 0.75
CA PHE A 117 -5.03 3.85 1.65
C PHE A 117 -4.18 3.77 2.92
N LEU A 118 -2.85 3.78 2.78
CA LEU A 118 -1.94 3.85 3.92
C LEU A 118 -2.19 5.09 4.78
N LYS A 119 -2.33 6.27 4.17
CA LYS A 119 -2.66 7.50 4.90
C LYS A 119 -3.96 7.35 5.69
N ILE A 120 -5.02 6.86 5.07
CA ILE A 120 -6.34 6.69 5.69
C ILE A 120 -6.19 5.75 6.89
N TYR A 121 -5.59 4.57 6.71
CA TYR A 121 -5.41 3.60 7.79
C TYR A 121 -4.63 4.21 8.96
N LEU A 122 -3.46 4.80 8.69
CA LEU A 122 -2.60 5.39 9.71
C LEU A 122 -3.26 6.57 10.45
N SER A 123 -4.25 7.23 9.83
CA SER A 123 -5.02 8.30 10.48
C SER A 123 -6.04 7.77 11.50
N HIS A 124 -6.51 6.52 11.32
CA HIS A 124 -7.44 5.86 12.23
C HIS A 124 -6.72 4.96 13.25
N GLN A 125 -5.47 4.60 12.99
CA GLN A 125 -4.68 3.67 13.81
C GLN A 125 -4.67 4.00 15.32
N PRO A 126 -4.49 5.26 15.76
CA PRO A 126 -4.52 5.56 17.20
C PRO A 126 -5.84 5.19 17.88
N GLN A 127 -6.95 5.29 17.16
CA GLN A 127 -8.28 4.93 17.67
C GLN A 127 -8.49 3.41 17.66
N LEU A 128 -7.92 2.70 16.67
CA LEU A 128 -7.90 1.24 16.63
C LEU A 128 -7.12 0.68 17.82
N ILE A 129 -5.92 1.19 18.08
CA ILE A 129 -5.08 0.80 19.23
C ILE A 129 -5.87 0.96 20.54
N ASP A 130 -6.43 2.15 20.79
CA ASP A 130 -7.23 2.46 21.99
C ASP A 130 -8.43 1.50 22.14
N SER A 131 -9.11 1.19 21.03
CA SER A 131 -10.27 0.29 21.04
C SER A 131 -9.87 -1.18 21.28
N MET A 132 -8.70 -1.60 20.79
CA MET A 132 -8.18 -2.96 21.03
C MET A 132 -7.67 -3.14 22.46
N GLU A 133 -6.98 -2.14 23.02
CA GLU A 133 -6.54 -2.16 24.42
C GLU A 133 -7.72 -2.22 25.41
N THR A 134 -8.85 -1.61 25.03
CA THR A 134 -10.08 -1.61 25.84
C THR A 134 -11.02 -2.79 25.56
N GLY A 135 -10.77 -3.57 24.50
CA GLY A 135 -11.62 -4.67 24.07
C GLY A 135 -12.98 -4.23 23.52
N ASP A 136 -13.09 -3.00 23.00
CA ASP A 136 -14.32 -2.45 22.44
C ASP A 136 -14.51 -2.89 20.98
N GLU A 137 -14.97 -4.12 20.79
CA GLU A 137 -15.20 -4.72 19.47
C GLU A 137 -16.19 -3.90 18.60
N GLU A 138 -17.21 -3.28 19.20
CA GLU A 138 -18.19 -2.48 18.45
C GLU A 138 -17.52 -1.24 17.85
N ARG A 139 -16.67 -0.58 18.64
CA ARG A 139 -15.89 0.56 18.17
C ARG A 139 -14.87 0.19 17.10
N ILE A 140 -14.19 -0.96 17.24
CA ILE A 140 -13.28 -1.48 16.19
C ILE A 140 -14.03 -1.65 14.87
N ARG A 141 -15.18 -2.32 14.87
CA ARG A 141 -16.01 -2.52 13.66
C ARG A 141 -16.49 -1.20 13.08
N GLY A 142 -16.85 -0.23 13.94
CA GLY A 142 -17.20 1.13 13.51
C GLY A 142 -16.06 1.81 12.74
N ILE A 143 -14.85 1.80 13.31
CA ILE A 143 -13.67 2.41 12.68
C ILE A 143 -13.30 1.69 11.38
N VAL A 144 -13.31 0.36 11.35
CA VAL A 144 -13.02 -0.38 10.11
C VAL A 144 -14.09 -0.11 9.05
N GLY A 145 -15.36 0.05 9.44
CA GLY A 145 -16.42 0.49 8.54
C GLY A 145 -16.14 1.85 7.89
N GLU A 146 -15.65 2.82 8.66
CA GLU A 146 -15.24 4.14 8.15
C GLU A 146 -14.05 4.05 7.19
N ILE A 147 -13.06 3.20 7.50
CA ILE A 147 -11.91 2.94 6.62
C ILE A 147 -12.39 2.31 5.30
N LYS A 148 -13.24 1.27 5.36
CA LYS A 148 -13.79 0.59 4.17
C LYS A 148 -14.56 1.58 3.28
N GLN A 149 -15.36 2.46 3.87
CA GLN A 149 -16.07 3.51 3.12
C GLN A 149 -15.12 4.47 2.40
N GLN A 150 -14.06 4.93 3.07
CA GLN A 150 -13.08 5.81 2.46
C GLN A 150 -12.29 5.08 1.35
N PHE A 151 -11.87 3.84 1.59
CA PHE A 151 -11.21 3.01 0.57
C PHE A 151 -12.07 2.86 -0.68
N HIS A 152 -13.36 2.57 -0.50
CA HIS A 152 -14.29 2.41 -1.61
C HIS A 152 -14.45 3.67 -2.48
N GLN A 153 -14.29 4.88 -1.90
CA GLN A 153 -14.34 6.13 -2.66
C GLN A 153 -13.14 6.32 -3.60
N PHE A 154 -11.98 5.78 -3.24
CA PHE A 154 -10.74 5.94 -4.01
C PHE A 154 -10.46 4.76 -4.94
N ASP A 155 -10.72 3.54 -4.47
CA ASP A 155 -10.37 2.32 -5.21
C ASP A 155 -11.29 1.14 -4.79
N PRO A 156 -12.53 1.07 -5.29
CA PRO A 156 -13.53 0.11 -4.83
C PRO A 156 -13.12 -1.35 -5.08
N LYS A 157 -12.30 -1.60 -6.11
CA LYS A 157 -11.80 -2.93 -6.45
C LYS A 157 -10.94 -3.53 -5.33
N ALA A 158 -10.34 -2.68 -4.48
CA ALA A 158 -9.55 -3.10 -3.33
C ALA A 158 -10.32 -3.82 -2.24
N LEU A 159 -11.64 -3.78 -2.30
CA LEU A 159 -12.55 -4.40 -1.33
C LEU A 159 -13.64 -5.24 -2.02
N GLU A 160 -13.53 -5.45 -3.34
CA GLU A 160 -14.55 -6.15 -4.13
C GLU A 160 -14.50 -7.68 -3.90
N GLU A 161 -13.30 -8.22 -3.69
CA GLU A 161 -13.08 -9.63 -3.40
C GLU A 161 -12.48 -9.82 -2.00
N GLU A 162 -12.89 -10.89 -1.32
CA GLU A 162 -12.43 -11.25 0.03
C GLU A 162 -10.91 -11.52 0.07
N GLU A 163 -10.33 -11.96 -1.04
CA GLU A 163 -8.91 -12.34 -1.13
C GLU A 163 -7.97 -11.18 -1.51
N THR A 164 -8.50 -9.98 -1.75
CA THR A 164 -7.65 -8.80 -1.95
C THR A 164 -6.86 -8.48 -0.68
N TYR A 165 -5.71 -7.83 -0.84
CA TYR A 165 -4.84 -7.53 0.30
C TYR A 165 -5.57 -6.73 1.40
N TRP A 166 -6.31 -5.69 1.01
CA TRP A 166 -6.99 -4.82 1.98
C TRP A 166 -8.21 -5.47 2.62
N SER A 167 -8.95 -6.34 1.92
CA SER A 167 -10.01 -7.13 2.55
C SER A 167 -9.46 -7.99 3.70
N VAL A 168 -8.40 -8.75 3.44
CA VAL A 168 -7.76 -9.62 4.44
C VAL A 168 -7.20 -8.80 5.62
N ILE A 169 -6.53 -7.68 5.32
CA ILE A 169 -5.97 -6.81 6.36
C ILE A 169 -7.07 -6.25 7.26
N LEU A 170 -8.15 -5.72 6.69
CA LEU A 170 -9.22 -5.10 7.47
C LEU A 170 -10.04 -6.13 8.25
N GLU A 171 -10.19 -7.35 7.74
CA GLU A 171 -10.77 -8.48 8.49
C GLU A 171 -9.91 -8.82 9.71
N GLN A 172 -8.58 -8.92 9.56
CA GLN A 172 -7.67 -9.18 10.68
C GLN A 172 -7.70 -8.06 11.74
N VAL A 173 -7.95 -6.81 11.34
CA VAL A 173 -8.15 -5.69 12.26
C VAL A 173 -9.50 -5.82 12.98
N GLU A 174 -10.57 -6.18 12.27
CA GLU A 174 -11.90 -6.42 12.88
C GLU A 174 -11.87 -7.54 13.93
N ASP A 175 -11.07 -8.59 13.68
CA ASP A 175 -10.86 -9.71 14.59
C ASP A 175 -9.86 -9.42 15.72
N GLY A 176 -9.28 -8.21 15.77
CA GLY A 176 -8.31 -7.82 16.79
C GLY A 176 -6.96 -8.51 16.69
N LEU A 177 -6.61 -9.07 15.53
CA LEU A 177 -5.37 -9.80 15.30
C LEU A 177 -4.18 -8.87 14.99
N ILE A 178 -4.44 -7.72 14.36
CA ILE A 178 -3.43 -6.71 13.98
C ILE A 178 -3.96 -5.28 14.19
N CYS A 179 -3.10 -4.32 14.54
CA CYS A 179 -3.46 -2.91 14.75
C CYS A 179 -2.31 -1.94 14.47
#